data_AF-A0A834IDZ8-F1
#
_entry.id   AF-A0A834IDZ8-F1
#
_cell.length_a   1.000
_cell.length_b   1.000
_cell.length_c   1.000
_cell.angle_alpha   90.00
_cell.angle_beta   90.00
_cell.angle_gamma   90.00
#
_symmetry.space_group_name_H-M   'P 1'
#
loop_
_entity.id
_entity.type
_entity.pdbx_description
1 polymer ?
#
loop_
_entity_poly.entity_id
_entity_poly.type
_entity_poly.pdbx_seq_one_letter_code
_entity_poly.pdbx_strand_id
1 'polypeptide(L)'
;SITCDCEATPAFQLKSSRQKGDKVDVSHYRVNLNRFRARLNIFCVSEKLQASVKCDGWPEIKVALAPVGNIKNNLDESQLQEVITEVITNALRNTEVHFNLAQYPTCPRLIRHVETPGRMLPLHYDSM
;
A
#
# COMPACT_ATOMS: atom_id res chain seq x y z
N SER A 1 11.12 11.18 6.37
CA SER A 1 10.00 10.24 6.26
C SER A 1 8.94 10.64 7.26
N ILE A 2 7.67 10.37 6.95
CA ILE A 2 6.55 10.53 7.88
C ILE A 2 6.16 9.11 8.31
N THR A 3 5.89 8.89 9.59
CA THR A 3 5.32 7.63 10.06
C THR A 3 3.95 7.88 10.65
N CYS A 4 3.01 6.98 10.42
CA CYS A 4 1.70 7.00 11.07
C CYS A 4 1.26 5.60 11.45
N ASP A 5 0.41 5.50 12.45
CA ASP A 5 -0.26 4.24 12.78
C ASP A 5 -1.52 4.10 11.91
N CYS A 6 -1.74 2.90 11.40
CA CYS A 6 -2.87 2.53 10.56
C CYS A 6 -3.62 1.37 11.22
N GLU A 7 -4.94 1.55 11.39
CA GLU A 7 -5.86 0.48 11.76
C GLU A 7 -6.98 0.43 10.73
N ALA A 8 -7.18 -0.73 10.12
CA ALA A 8 -8.17 -0.92 9.07
C ALA A 8 -8.73 -2.35 9.08
N THR A 9 -9.91 -2.51 8.48
CA THR A 9 -10.57 -3.80 8.30
C THR A 9 -11.11 -3.96 6.86
N PRO A 10 -10.24 -3.94 5.84
CA PRO A 10 -10.69 -4.04 4.46
C PRO A 10 -11.24 -5.44 4.14
N ALA A 11 -12.09 -5.50 3.11
CA ALA A 11 -12.60 -6.74 2.55
C ALA A 11 -12.48 -6.72 1.03
N PHE A 12 -12.18 -7.88 0.44
CA PHE A 12 -12.02 -8.02 -1.01
C PHE A 12 -12.42 -9.43 -1.47
N GLN A 13 -12.65 -9.59 -2.77
CA GLN A 13 -12.95 -10.89 -3.37
C GLN A 13 -11.66 -11.57 -3.83
N LEU A 14 -11.56 -12.88 -3.63
CA LEU A 14 -10.45 -13.71 -4.08
C LEU A 14 -10.98 -14.87 -4.92
N LYS A 15 -10.31 -15.12 -6.04
CA LYS A 15 -10.51 -16.30 -6.88
C LYS A 15 -9.24 -17.14 -6.82
N SER A 16 -9.36 -18.35 -6.29
CA SER A 16 -8.30 -19.36 -6.31
C SER A 16 -8.54 -20.31 -7.46
N SER A 17 -7.47 -20.75 -8.14
CA SER A 17 -7.54 -21.73 -9.22
C SER A 17 -6.46 -22.78 -9.00
N ARG A 18 -6.87 -24.05 -8.95
CA ARG A 18 -5.99 -25.19 -8.69
C ARG A 18 -6.12 -26.18 -9.82
N GLN A 19 -4.99 -26.64 -10.35
CA GLN A 19 -4.96 -27.72 -11.33
C GLN A 19 -4.85 -29.08 -10.61
N LYS A 20 -5.74 -30.01 -10.96
CA LYS A 20 -5.76 -31.40 -10.48
C LYS A 20 -5.86 -32.34 -11.68
N GLY A 21 -4.70 -32.77 -12.20
CA GLY A 21 -4.61 -33.46 -13.49
C GLY A 21 -5.05 -32.54 -14.63
N ASP A 22 -6.00 -33.00 -15.44
CA ASP A 22 -6.54 -32.23 -16.57
C ASP A 22 -7.70 -31.30 -16.19
N LYS A 23 -8.10 -31.29 -14.91
CA LYS A 23 -9.19 -30.43 -14.41
C LYS A 23 -8.64 -29.23 -13.64
N VAL A 24 -9.26 -28.07 -13.86
CA VAL A 24 -9.01 -26.86 -13.07
C VAL A 24 -10.22 -26.63 -12.17
N ASP A 25 -9.98 -26.70 -10.86
CA ASP A 25 -10.96 -26.37 -9.84
C ASP A 25 -10.80 -24.89 -9.46
N VAL A 26 -11.93 -24.19 -9.33
CA VAL A 26 -11.96 -22.76 -9.01
C VAL A 26 -12.79 -22.56 -7.75
N SER A 27 -12.20 -21.87 -6.77
CA SER A 27 -12.86 -21.50 -5.52
C SER A 27 -12.90 -19.98 -5.39
N HIS A 28 -14.06 -19.45 -4.99
CA HIS A 28 -14.26 -18.02 -4.76
C HIS A 28 -14.45 -17.76 -3.27
N TYR A 29 -13.77 -16.74 -2.74
CA TYR A 29 -13.88 -16.33 -1.36
C TYR A 29 -14.10 -14.82 -1.26
N ARG A 30 -14.82 -14.42 -0.23
CA ARG A 30 -14.70 -13.09 0.33
C ARG A 30 -13.62 -13.14 1.42
N VAL A 31 -12.56 -12.38 1.22
CA VAL A 31 -11.52 -12.17 2.22
C VAL A 31 -11.91 -10.99 3.08
N ASN A 32 -11.96 -11.20 4.40
CA ASN A 32 -12.11 -10.11 5.36
C ASN A 32 -10.82 -10.02 6.17
N LEU A 33 -10.20 -8.84 6.21
CA LEU A 33 -9.20 -8.54 7.22
C LEU A 33 -9.93 -8.05 8.46
N ASN A 34 -10.17 -8.96 9.41
CA ASN A 34 -10.80 -8.63 10.68
C ASN A 34 -9.91 -7.72 11.53
N ARG A 35 -8.61 -7.71 11.24
CA ARG A 35 -7.66 -6.75 11.80
C ARG A 35 -6.51 -6.54 10.84
N PHE A 36 -6.21 -5.28 10.55
CA PHE A 36 -4.96 -4.85 9.95
C PHE A 36 -4.45 -3.66 10.76
N ARG A 37 -3.48 -3.90 11.64
CA ARG A 37 -2.84 -2.86 12.44
C ARG A 37 -1.37 -2.78 12.08
N ALA A 38 -0.93 -1.65 11.54
CA ALA A 38 0.43 -1.46 11.05
C ALA A 38 0.95 -0.08 11.41
N ARG A 39 2.27 0.05 11.56
CA ARG A 39 2.92 1.34 11.43
C ARG A 39 3.29 1.51 9.96
N LEU A 40 2.90 2.62 9.36
CA LEU A 40 3.26 2.94 7.98
C LEU A 40 4.45 3.87 7.96
N ASN A 41 5.40 3.61 7.05
CA ASN A 41 6.46 4.52 6.70
C ASN A 41 6.16 5.12 5.33
N ILE A 42 6.04 6.44 5.30
CA ILE A 42 5.75 7.23 4.11
C ILE A 42 7.02 8.00 3.75
N PHE A 43 7.56 7.68 2.58
CA PHE A 43 8.67 8.39 1.98
C PHE A 43 8.16 9.24 0.82
N CYS A 44 8.53 10.52 0.76
CA CYS A 44 8.07 11.43 -0.28
C CYS A 44 9.25 12.24 -0.83
N VAL A 45 9.35 12.29 -2.16
CA VAL A 45 10.26 13.15 -2.91
C VAL A 45 9.40 14.22 -3.59
N SER A 46 9.17 15.33 -2.89
CA SER A 46 8.27 16.41 -3.32
C SER A 46 8.63 17.00 -4.68
N GLU A 47 9.92 17.17 -4.97
CA GLU A 47 10.41 17.69 -6.26
C GLU A 47 10.00 16.79 -7.43
N LYS A 48 10.09 15.47 -7.24
CA LYS A 48 9.71 14.45 -8.22
C LYS A 48 8.23 14.11 -8.20
N LEU A 49 7.46 14.65 -7.24
CA LEU A 49 6.07 14.29 -6.99
C LEU A 49 5.90 12.76 -6.91
N GLN A 50 6.77 12.10 -6.15
CA GLN A 50 6.72 10.66 -5.92
C GLN A 50 6.61 10.38 -4.44
N ALA A 51 5.77 9.42 -4.06
CA ALA A 51 5.74 8.90 -2.71
C ALA A 51 5.75 7.37 -2.71
N SER A 52 6.28 6.77 -1.66
CA SER A 52 6.08 5.34 -1.37
C SER A 52 5.59 5.16 0.06
N VAL A 53 4.75 4.15 0.24
CA VAL A 53 4.18 3.75 1.52
C VAL A 53 4.42 2.27 1.69
N LYS A 54 4.96 1.90 2.85
CA LYS A 54 5.16 0.50 3.24
C LYS A 54 4.84 0.31 4.71
N CYS A 55 4.61 -0.94 5.10
CA CYS A 55 4.59 -1.30 6.51
C CYS A 55 6.00 -1.19 7.10
N ASP A 56 6.08 -0.67 8.32
CA ASP A 56 7.28 -0.63 9.16
C ASP A 56 7.11 -1.66 10.30
N GLY A 57 8.13 -2.49 10.52
CA GLY A 57 8.08 -3.59 11.47
C GLY A 57 7.11 -4.71 11.07
N TRP A 58 6.40 -5.27 12.07
CA TRP A 58 5.55 -6.45 11.91
C TRP A 58 4.07 -6.12 12.12
N PRO A 59 3.26 -5.95 11.06
CA PRO A 59 1.86 -5.63 11.20
C PRO A 59 1.06 -6.81 11.79
N GLU A 60 0.04 -6.49 12.59
CA GLU A 60 -0.94 -7.45 13.10
C GLU A 60 -2.03 -7.64 12.05
N ILE A 61 -2.13 -8.85 11.50
CA ILE A 61 -3.04 -9.19 10.41
C ILE A 61 -3.89 -10.39 10.83
N LYS A 62 -5.22 -10.25 10.78
CA LYS A 62 -6.18 -11.34 11.00
C LYS A 62 -7.05 -11.49 9.77
N VAL A 63 -6.84 -12.56 9.02
CA VAL A 63 -7.59 -12.89 7.81
C VAL A 63 -8.71 -13.86 8.16
N ALA A 64 -9.89 -13.67 7.57
CA ALA A 64 -10.98 -14.64 7.55
C ALA A 64 -11.45 -14.83 6.10
N LEU A 65 -11.57 -16.10 5.68
CA LEU A 65 -12.08 -16.47 4.37
C LEU A 65 -13.53 -16.93 4.50
N ALA A 66 -14.44 -16.29 3.77
CA ALA A 66 -15.82 -16.70 3.65
C ALA A 66 -16.04 -17.28 2.25
N PRO A 67 -16.41 -18.58 2.13
CA PRO A 67 -16.74 -19.20 0.85
C PRO A 67 -17.84 -18.43 0.11
N VAL A 68 -17.69 -18.28 -1.20
CA VAL A 68 -18.70 -17.70 -2.08
C VAL A 68 -19.20 -18.80 -3.01
N GLY A 69 -20.47 -19.21 -2.81
CA GLY A 69 -21.08 -20.31 -3.55
C GLY A 69 -20.84 -21.67 -2.89
N ASN A 70 -20.95 -22.73 -3.68
CA ASN A 70 -20.93 -24.10 -3.17
C ASN A 70 -19.50 -24.67 -3.15
N ILE A 71 -18.74 -24.31 -2.11
CA ILE A 71 -17.41 -24.87 -1.83
C ILE A 71 -17.56 -26.02 -0.84
N LYS A 72 -17.00 -27.19 -1.16
CA LYS A 72 -17.06 -28.36 -0.28
C LYS A 72 -16.13 -28.14 0.91
N ASN A 73 -16.68 -28.18 2.12
CA ASN A 73 -15.87 -28.12 3.34
C ASN A 73 -15.23 -29.48 3.63
N ASN A 74 -14.07 -29.75 3.03
CA ASN A 74 -13.29 -30.97 3.24
C ASN A 74 -11.82 -30.62 3.57
N LEU A 75 -11.02 -31.65 3.88
CA LEU A 75 -9.62 -31.46 4.28
C LEU A 75 -8.79 -30.74 3.21
N ASP A 76 -8.96 -31.11 1.93
CA ASP A 76 -8.28 -30.47 0.79
C ASP A 76 -8.56 -28.94 0.76
N GLU A 77 -9.81 -28.57 0.99
CA GLU A 77 -10.26 -27.19 0.99
C GLU A 77 -9.76 -26.40 2.21
N SER A 78 -9.74 -27.02 3.40
CA SER A 78 -9.16 -26.40 4.60
C SER A 78 -7.66 -26.11 4.41
N GLN A 79 -6.91 -27.06 3.84
CA GLN A 79 -5.49 -26.86 3.52
C GLN A 79 -5.29 -25.74 2.49
N LEU A 80 -6.15 -25.66 1.47
CA LEU A 80 -6.11 -24.57 0.51
C LEU A 80 -6.34 -23.20 1.18
N GLN A 81 -7.29 -23.11 2.11
CA GLN A 81 -7.58 -21.89 2.86
C GLN A 81 -6.43 -21.45 3.78
N GLU A 82 -5.70 -22.40 4.38
CA GLU A 82 -4.48 -22.11 5.15
C GLU A 82 -3.40 -21.49 4.26
N VAL A 83 -3.13 -22.10 3.09
CA VAL A 83 -2.14 -21.58 2.13
C VAL A 83 -2.55 -20.20 1.62
N ILE A 84 -3.84 -19.99 1.27
CA ILE A 84 -4.36 -18.69 0.85
C ILE A 84 -4.13 -17.65 1.95
N THR A 85 -4.42 -18.00 3.20
CA THR A 85 -4.25 -17.11 4.36
C THR A 85 -2.78 -16.71 4.56
N GLU A 86 -1.86 -17.66 4.43
CA GLU A 86 -0.43 -17.40 4.51
C GLU A 86 0.02 -16.45 3.38
N VAL A 87 -0.36 -16.74 2.14
CA VAL A 87 -0.01 -15.93 0.96
C VAL A 87 -0.51 -14.50 1.12
N ILE A 88 -1.77 -14.30 1.52
CA ILE A 88 -2.34 -12.97 1.75
C ILE A 88 -1.58 -12.24 2.86
N THR A 89 -1.32 -12.90 3.97
CA THR A 89 -0.63 -12.31 5.12
C THR A 89 0.78 -11.87 4.73
N ASN A 90 1.51 -12.71 4.00
CA ASN A 90 2.85 -12.41 3.52
C ASN A 90 2.85 -11.29 2.47
N ALA A 91 1.88 -11.30 1.55
CA ALA A 91 1.73 -10.23 0.57
C ALA A 91 1.49 -8.88 1.27
N LEU A 92 0.51 -8.80 2.17
CA LEU A 92 0.17 -7.58 2.90
C LEU A 92 1.33 -7.02 3.74
N ARG A 93 2.16 -7.88 4.33
CA ARG A 93 3.37 -7.48 5.06
C ARG A 93 4.41 -6.83 4.16
N ASN A 94 4.58 -7.38 2.96
CA ASN A 94 5.63 -6.99 2.03
C ASN A 94 5.16 -5.96 0.99
N THR A 95 3.88 -5.55 1.01
CA THR A 95 3.36 -4.56 0.09
C THR A 95 4.07 -3.22 0.24
N GLU A 96 4.60 -2.72 -0.86
CA GLU A 96 5.02 -1.34 -1.03
C GLU A 96 4.16 -0.68 -2.11
N VAL A 97 3.51 0.42 -1.77
CA VAL A 97 2.66 1.17 -2.68
C VAL A 97 3.40 2.42 -3.12
N HIS A 98 3.58 2.58 -4.43
CA HIS A 98 4.17 3.75 -5.04
C HIS A 98 3.09 4.67 -5.62
N PHE A 99 3.19 5.95 -5.31
CA PHE A 99 2.28 6.98 -5.75
C PHE A 99 3.01 7.95 -6.69
N ASN A 100 2.43 8.14 -7.87
CA ASN A 100 2.78 9.25 -8.75
C ASN A 100 1.88 10.44 -8.44
N LEU A 101 2.41 11.41 -7.70
CA LEU A 101 1.67 12.62 -7.30
C LEU A 101 1.60 13.66 -8.43
N ALA A 102 2.31 13.47 -9.55
CA ALA A 102 2.24 14.37 -10.71
C ALA A 102 0.85 14.38 -11.37
N GLN A 103 0.03 13.35 -11.12
CA GLN A 103 -1.36 13.31 -11.55
C GLN A 103 -2.26 14.32 -10.81
N TYR A 104 -1.78 14.93 -9.72
CA TYR A 104 -2.48 15.93 -8.95
C TYR A 104 -1.81 17.30 -9.16
N PRO A 105 -2.35 18.17 -10.03
CA PRO A 105 -1.73 19.46 -10.36
C PRO A 105 -1.55 20.39 -9.15
N THR A 106 -2.37 20.22 -8.13
CA THR A 106 -2.35 20.99 -6.88
C THR A 106 -1.43 20.40 -5.80
N CYS A 107 -0.71 19.32 -6.10
CA CYS A 107 0.19 18.71 -5.12
C CYS A 107 1.35 19.67 -4.78
N PRO A 108 1.55 20.01 -3.49
CA PRO A 108 2.57 20.99 -3.11
C PRO A 108 3.98 20.47 -3.39
N ARG A 109 4.78 21.28 -4.08
CA ARG A 109 6.22 21.05 -4.26
C ARG A 109 6.95 21.80 -3.16
N LEU A 110 7.38 21.07 -2.14
CA LEU A 110 8.19 21.65 -1.06
C LEU A 110 9.58 21.96 -1.59
N ILE A 111 9.97 23.23 -1.55
CA ILE A 111 11.31 23.73 -1.90
C ILE A 111 12.04 23.99 -0.58
N ARG A 112 13.18 23.31 -0.36
CA ARG A 112 13.97 23.46 0.89
C ARG A 112 14.64 24.82 1.02
N HIS A 113 14.97 25.46 -0.10
CA HIS A 113 15.68 26.73 -0.13
C HIS A 113 14.94 27.70 -1.05
N VAL A 114 14.33 28.72 -0.46
CA VAL A 114 13.94 29.91 -1.21
C VAL A 114 15.20 30.75 -1.33
N GLU A 115 15.69 30.99 -2.56
CA GLU A 115 16.78 31.93 -2.75
C GLU A 115 16.39 33.26 -2.09
N THR A 116 17.18 33.66 -1.10
CA THR A 116 17.01 34.99 -0.51
C THR A 116 17.31 35.97 -1.64
N PRO A 117 16.39 36.88 -2.01
CA PRO A 117 16.68 37.86 -3.04
C PRO A 117 17.98 38.56 -2.65
N GLY A 118 18.98 38.49 -3.55
CA GLY A 118 20.29 39.07 -3.31
C GLY A 118 20.13 40.51 -2.86
N ARG A 119 20.92 40.94 -1.87
CA ARG A 119 20.92 42.33 -1.38
C ARG A 119 20.99 43.24 -2.60
N MET A 120 19.92 43.98 -2.88
CA MET A 120 19.94 45.05 -3.86
C MET A 120 20.93 46.08 -3.35
N LEU A 121 22.14 46.11 -3.92
CA LEU A 121 23.11 47.15 -3.64
C LEU A 121 22.52 48.45 -4.18
N PRO A 122 22.50 49.55 -3.40
CA PRO A 122 22.09 50.84 -3.91
C PRO A 122 22.96 51.20 -5.11
N LEU A 123 22.35 51.30 -6.29
CA LEU A 123 23.00 51.92 -7.45
C LEU A 123 23.13 53.42 -7.11
N HIS A 124 24.33 53.83 -6.68
CA HIS A 124 24.64 55.26 -6.59
C HIS A 124 24.67 55.82 -8.00
N TYR A 125 23.71 56.69 -8.32
CA TYR A 125 23.68 57.51 -9.52
C TYR A 125 24.60 58.74 -9.37
N ASP A 126 25.80 58.58 -8.81
CA ASP A 126 26.78 59.67 -8.79
C ASP A 126 27.67 59.56 -10.02
N SER A 127 27.07 59.74 -11.20
CA SER A 127 27.75 59.96 -12.49
C SER A 127 26.73 60.41 -13.54
N MET A 128 26.12 61.59 -13.34
CA MET A 128 25.58 62.42 -14.43
C MET A 128 25.92 63.88 -14.15
#